data_AF-A0A2G9NE62-F1
#
_entry.id   AF-A0A2G9NE62-F1
#
_cell.length_a   1.000
_cell.length_b   1.000
_cell.length_c   1.000
_cell.angle_alpha   90.00
_cell.angle_beta   90.00
_cell.angle_gamma   90.00
#
_symmetry.space_group_name_H-M   'P 1'
#
loop_
_entity.id
_entity.type
_entity.pdbx_description
1 polymer ?
#
loop_
_entity_poly.entity_id
_entity_poly.type
_entity_poly.pdbx_seq_one_letter_code
_entity_poly.pdbx_strand_id
1 'polypeptide(L)' 'MDSNYEIYIKTDLSKYTGKWVAICNEGIIAIGDNAKLVYLEAQEKYPNKKIMLIKVPEEESLIF' A
#
# COMPACT_ATOMS: atom_id res chain seq x y z
N MET A 1 -16.92 0.53 -7.71
CA MET A 1 -15.78 1.39 -7.34
C MET A 1 -14.87 0.56 -6.46
N ASP A 2 -13.61 0.36 -6.86
CA ASP A 2 -12.66 -0.46 -6.12
C ASP A 2 -12.29 0.22 -4.79
N SER A 3 -12.74 -0.36 -3.68
CA SER A 3 -12.57 0.19 -2.32
C SER A 3 -11.11 0.49 -1.96
N ASN A 4 -10.16 -0.27 -2.51
CA ASN A 4 -8.73 -0.06 -2.29
C ASN A 4 -8.21 1.25 -2.90
N TYR A 5 -8.78 1.69 -4.03
CA TYR A 5 -8.36 2.93 -4.70
C TYR A 5 -8.88 4.16 -3.95
N GLU A 6 -10.09 4.08 -3.38
CA GLU A 6 -10.60 5.15 -2.52
C GLU A 6 -9.78 5.33 -1.25
N ILE A 7 -9.30 4.22 -0.64
CA ILE A 7 -8.39 4.26 0.51
C ILE A 7 -7.06 4.90 0.11
N TYR A 8 -6.53 4.54 -1.06
CA TYR A 8 -5.31 5.15 -1.60
C TYR A 8 -5.45 6.68 -1.75
N ILE A 9 -6.57 7.17 -2.29
CA ILE A 9 -6.79 8.62 -2.49
C ILE A 9 -7.11 9.36 -1.19
N LYS A 10 -7.87 8.76 -0.27
CA LYS A 10 -8.23 9.41 1.00
C LYS A 10 -7.10 9.38 2.03
N THR A 11 -6.15 8.46 1.90
CA THR A 11 -5.04 8.33 2.84
C THR A 11 -3.87 9.15 2.37
N ASP A 12 -3.35 10.01 3.25
CA ASP A 12 -2.11 10.73 3.01
C ASP A 12 -0.92 9.75 3.06
N LEU A 13 -0.56 9.23 1.88
CA LEU A 13 0.55 8.27 1.70
C LEU A 13 1.91 8.95 1.56
N SER A 14 1.94 10.28 1.48
CA SER A 14 3.15 11.11 1.45
C SER A 14 4.09 10.85 2.65
N LYS A 15 3.54 10.36 3.77
CA LYS A 15 4.34 9.93 4.95
C LYS A 15 5.08 8.62 4.76
N TYR A 16 4.72 7.85 3.74
CA TYR A 16 5.30 6.55 3.39
C TYR A 16 6.04 6.60 2.05
N THR A 17 6.40 7.81 1.61
CA THR A 17 7.25 8.05 0.46
C THR A 17 8.48 7.15 0.45
N GLY A 18 8.74 6.51 -0.69
CA GLY A 18 9.83 5.54 -0.87
C GLY A 18 9.53 4.12 -0.37
N LYS A 19 8.44 3.93 0.39
CA LYS A 19 8.07 2.64 1.00
C LYS A 19 7.04 1.88 0.18
N TRP A 20 7.03 0.58 0.41
CA TRP A 20 5.98 -0.33 -0.02
C TRP A 20 4.85 -0.35 0.99
N VAL A 21 3.63 -0.24 0.50
CA VAL A 21 2.41 -0.25 1.30
C VAL A 21 1.52 -1.38 0.79
N ALA A 22 1.05 -2.22 1.69
CA ALA A 22 0.01 -3.21 1.41
C ALA A 22 -1.33 -2.66 1.89
N ILE A 23 -2.27 -2.57 0.97
CA ILE A 23 -3.65 -2.15 1.21
C ILE A 23 -4.56 -3.36 1.02
N CYS A 24 -5.51 -3.52 1.92
CA CYS A 24 -6.62 -4.46 1.79
C CYS A 24 -7.94 -3.70 1.96
N ASN A 25 -9.08 -4.31 1.63
CA ASN A 25 -10.41 -3.68 1.63
C ASN A 25 -10.75 -2.84 2.88
N GLU A 26 -10.09 -3.06 4.00
CA GLU A 26 -10.26 -2.32 5.26
C GLU A 26 -9.29 -1.13 5.46
N GLY A 27 -8.18 -1.06 4.73
CA GLY A 27 -7.16 -0.03 4.92
C GLY A 27 -5.75 -0.51 4.60
N ILE A 28 -4.77 0.25 5.11
CA ILE A 28 -3.37 -0.13 5.08
C ILE A 28 -3.10 -1.19 6.15
N ILE A 29 -2.55 -2.33 5.74
CA ILE A 29 -2.33 -3.50 6.62
C ILE A 29 -0.85 -3.79 6.90
N ALA A 30 0.05 -3.33 6.03
CA ALA A 30 1.50 -3.41 6.22
C ALA A 30 2.23 -2.30 5.44
N ILE A 31 3.39 -1.87 5.96
CA ILE A 31 4.25 -0.82 5.37
C ILE A 31 5.70 -1.21 5.63
N GLY A 32 6.56 -1.02 4.63
CA GLY A 32 7.99 -1.26 4.81
C GLY A 32 8.80 -1.01 3.55
N ASP A 33 10.12 -1.10 3.65
CA ASP A 33 11.03 -0.75 2.56
C ASP A 33 11.23 -1.90 1.56
N ASN A 34 10.71 -3.10 1.87
CA ASN A 34 10.84 -4.29 1.05
C ASN A 34 9.47 -4.88 0.65
N ALA A 35 9.17 -4.85 -0.65
CA ALA A 35 7.94 -5.41 -1.23
C ALA A 35 7.59 -6.83 -0.73
N LYS A 36 8.60 -7.71 -0.66
CA LYS A 36 8.41 -9.12 -0.30
C LYS A 36 8.02 -9.25 1.16
N LEU A 37 8.69 -8.53 2.06
CA LEU A 37 8.37 -8.57 3.48
C LEU A 37 6.98 -8.01 3.74
N VAL A 38 6.66 -6.87 3.11
CA VAL A 38 5.34 -6.22 3.24
C VAL A 38 4.22 -7.14 2.73
N TYR A 39 4.43 -7.84 1.62
CA TYR A 39 3.46 -8.80 1.09
C TYR A 39 3.31 -10.03 2.00
N LEU A 40 4.41 -10.57 2.51
CA LEU A 40 4.36 -11.71 3.45
C LEU A 40 3.62 -11.32 4.73
N GLU A 41 3.95 -10.19 5.35
CA GLU A 41 3.23 -9.70 6.54
C GLU A 41 1.75 -9.49 6.26
N ALA A 42 1.41 -8.92 5.10
CA ALA A 42 0.03 -8.72 4.69
C ALA A 42 -0.70 -10.05 4.48
N GLN A 43 -0.03 -11.06 3.89
CA GLN A 43 -0.59 -12.38 3.65
C GLN A 43 -0.73 -13.18 4.94
N GLU A 44 0.20 -13.05 5.89
CA GLU A 44 0.09 -13.68 7.21
C GLU A 44 -1.09 -13.10 8.01
N LYS A 45 -1.30 -11.78 7.94
CA LYS A 45 -2.44 -11.12 8.61
C LYS A 45 -3.77 -11.38 7.91
N TYR A 46 -3.77 -11.44 6.57
CA TYR A 46 -4.98 -11.53 5.75
C TYR A 46 -4.84 -12.55 4.61
N PRO A 47 -4.71 -13.86 4.90
CA PRO A 47 -4.41 -14.88 3.90
C PRO A 47 -5.52 -15.09 2.86
N ASN A 48 -6.76 -14.72 3.19
CA ASN A 48 -7.95 -14.90 2.35
C ASN A 48 -8.46 -13.61 1.70
N LYS A 49 -7.71 -12.50 1.79
CA LYS A 49 -8.13 -11.23 1.19
C LYS A 49 -7.24 -10.83 0.02
N LYS A 50 -7.81 -10.04 -0.89
CA LYS A 50 -7.08 -9.45 -2.01
C LYS A 50 -6.20 -8.33 -1.48
N ILE A 51 -4.89 -8.57 -1.47
CA ILE A 51 -3.88 -7.61 -1.05
C ILE A 51 -3.39 -6.84 -2.27
N MET A 52 -3.42 -5.52 -2.19
CA MET A 52 -2.87 -4.61 -3.19
C MET A 52 -1.55 -4.06 -2.66
N LEU A 53 -0.45 -4.35 -3.35
CA LEU A 53 0.86 -3.82 -3.01
C LEU A 53 1.17 -2.63 -3.90
N ILE A 54 1.52 -1.50 -3.29
CA ILE A 54 1.88 -0.27 -3.99
C ILE A 54 3.23 0.23 -3.50
N LYS A 55 4.02 0.81 -4.40
CA LYS A 55 5.21 1.58 -4.01
C LYS A 55 4.83 3.05 -4.05
N VAL A 56 4.99 3.76 -2.94
CA VAL A 56 4.77 5.20 -2.92
C VAL A 56 5.99 5.86 -3.58
N PRO A 57 5.83 6.52 -4.73
CA PRO A 57 6.95 7.21 -5.37
C PRO A 57 7.45 8.34 -4.48
N GLU A 58 8.76 8.55 -4.46
CA GLU A 58 9.35 9.78 -3.95
C GLU A 58 8.93 10.91 -4.89
N GLU A 59 8.55 12.07 -4.33
CA GLU A 59 7.81 13.18 -4.96
C GLU A 59 8.35 13.66 -6.34
N GLU A 60 9.50 13.18 -6.81
CA GLU A 60 10.09 13.47 -8.11
C GLU A 60 9.47 12.73 -9.32
N SER A 61 8.35 12.01 -9.17
CA SER A 61 7.72 11.29 -10.31
C SER A 61 6.22 11.55 -10.51
N LEU A 62 5.75 12.75 -10.18
CA LEU A 62 4.54 13.30 -10.78
C LEU A 62 4.97 14.16 -11.97
N ILE A 63 5.01 13.56 -13.16
CA ILE A 63 5.14 14.30 -14.41
C ILE A 63 3.80 15.02 -14.63
N PHE A 64 3.80 16.36 -14.57
CA PHE A 64 2.66 17.25 -14.79
C PHE A 64 2.10 17.17 -16.22
#